data_AF-A0A0D3BHK1-F1
#
_entry.id   AF-A0A0D3BHK1-F1
#
_cell.length_a   1.000
_cell.length_b   1.000
_cell.length_c   1.000
_cell.angle_alpha   90.00
_cell.angle_beta   90.00
_cell.angle_gamma   90.00
#
_symmetry.space_group_name_H-M   'P 1'
#
loop_
_entity.id
_entity.type
_entity.pdbx_description
1 polymer ?
#
loop_
_entity_poly.entity_id
_entity_poly.type
_entity_poly.pdbx_seq_one_letter_code
_entity_poly.pdbx_strand_id
1 'polypeptide(L)'
;MSVIACEGPERFARPETYKQWQVRILRAGFKTAKLNKQIVKEGKELIRERYHKDFVIDNDNHWMFECWKGRVIYALPCWKPAKKQ
;
A
#
# COMPACT_ATOMS: atom_id res chain seq x y z
N MET A 1 -4.10 9.70 17.57
CA MET A 1 -3.98 9.50 19.04
C MET A 1 -4.03 8.04 19.47
N SER A 2 -4.84 7.17 18.85
CA SER A 2 -4.99 5.77 19.30
C SER A 2 -3.72 4.91 19.30
N VAL A 3 -2.74 5.19 18.43
CA VAL A 3 -1.48 4.40 18.38
C VAL A 3 -0.74 4.40 19.72
N ILE A 4 -0.78 5.51 20.47
CA ILE A 4 -0.04 5.70 21.73
C ILE A 4 -0.97 5.66 22.95
N ALA A 5 -2.16 6.27 22.83
CA ALA A 5 -3.02 6.52 23.99
C ALA A 5 -4.01 5.40 24.32
N CYS A 6 -4.12 4.36 23.49
CA CYS A 6 -5.09 3.28 23.66
C CYS A 6 -4.39 1.93 23.67
N GLU A 7 -4.96 0.96 24.39
CA GLU A 7 -4.47 -0.42 24.44
C GLU A 7 -5.59 -1.43 24.14
N GLY A 8 -5.22 -2.70 23.94
CA GLY A 8 -6.19 -3.77 23.77
C GLY A 8 -7.24 -3.49 22.68
N PRO A 9 -8.51 -3.84 22.87
CA PRO A 9 -9.58 -3.59 21.89
C PRO A 9 -9.78 -2.11 21.53
N GLU A 10 -9.42 -1.17 22.41
CA GLU A 10 -9.59 0.27 22.20
C GLU A 10 -8.54 0.84 21.22
N ARG A 11 -7.41 0.14 21.05
CA ARG A 11 -6.40 0.50 20.04
C ARG A 11 -6.84 0.09 18.65
N PHE A 12 -7.47 1.01 17.91
CA PHE A 12 -7.92 0.79 16.54
C PHE A 12 -6.81 0.97 15.49
N ALA A 13 -5.86 1.88 15.73
CA ALA A 13 -4.78 2.14 14.78
C ALA A 13 -3.64 1.13 14.98
N ARG A 14 -3.59 0.10 14.13
CA ARG A 14 -2.58 -0.98 14.15
C ARG A 14 -1.92 -1.13 12.78
N PRO A 15 -1.17 -0.12 12.30
CA PRO A 15 -0.51 -0.21 11.01
C PRO A 15 0.52 -1.35 11.01
N GLU A 16 0.52 -2.12 9.94
CA GLU A 16 1.50 -3.17 9.68
C GLU A 16 2.22 -2.88 8.37
N THR A 17 3.40 -3.45 8.19
CA THR A 17 4.16 -3.31 6.95
C THR A 17 3.46 -3.99 5.78
N TYR A 18 3.71 -3.50 4.56
CA TYR A 18 3.18 -4.13 3.33
C TYR A 18 3.59 -5.61 3.20
N LYS A 19 4.77 -5.99 3.71
CA LYS A 19 5.26 -7.37 3.75
C LYS A 19 4.43 -8.26 4.68
N GLN A 20 4.04 -7.76 5.85
CA GLN A 20 3.15 -8.48 6.77
C GLN A 20 1.77 -8.67 6.15
N TRP A 21 1.22 -7.62 5.54
CA TRP A 21 -0.03 -7.70 4.79
C TRP A 21 0.05 -8.71 3.64
N GLN A 22 1.15 -8.76 2.90
CA GLN A 22 1.34 -9.74 1.83
C GLN A 22 1.21 -11.18 2.35
N VAL A 23 1.84 -11.50 3.48
CA VAL A 23 1.72 -12.85 4.09
C VAL A 23 0.28 -13.14 4.52
N ARG A 24 -0.42 -12.18 5.14
CA ARG A 24 -1.81 -12.36 5.58
C ARG A 24 -2.76 -12.62 4.41
N ILE A 25 -2.63 -11.84 3.35
CA ILE A 25 -3.47 -11.96 2.16
C ILE A 25 -3.22 -13.27 1.40
N LEU A 26 -1.96 -13.70 1.30
CA LEU A 26 -1.61 -15.01 0.74
C LEU A 26 -2.26 -16.16 1.52
N ARG A 27 -2.19 -16.12 2.85
CA ARG A 27 -2.83 -17.12 3.73
C ARG A 27 -4.35 -17.13 3.61
N ALA A 28 -4.95 -15.99 3.30
CA ALA A 28 -6.38 -15.86 3.04
C ALA A 28 -6.81 -16.37 1.65
N GLY A 29 -5.89 -16.94 0.84
CA GLY A 29 -6.21 -17.50 -0.47
C GLY A 29 -6.28 -16.46 -1.60
N PHE A 30 -5.58 -15.33 -1.44
CA PHE A 30 -5.44 -14.31 -2.48
C PHE A 30 -4.01 -14.27 -3.00
N LYS A 31 -3.81 -13.68 -4.17
CA LYS A 31 -2.49 -13.39 -4.74
C LYS A 31 -2.43 -11.97 -5.28
N THR A 32 -1.22 -11.43 -5.38
CA THR A 32 -1.00 -10.13 -6.02
C THR A 32 -1.53 -10.16 -7.45
N ALA A 33 -2.26 -9.12 -7.82
CA ALA A 33 -2.64 -8.81 -9.18
C ALA A 33 -1.68 -7.75 -9.73
N LYS A 34 -1.41 -7.82 -11.04
CA LYS A 34 -0.58 -6.82 -11.71
C LYS A 34 -1.35 -5.50 -11.75
N LEU A 35 -0.73 -4.44 -11.24
CA LEU A 35 -1.29 -3.11 -11.32
C LEU A 35 -1.37 -2.63 -12.76
N ASN A 36 -2.47 -1.95 -13.10
CA ASN A 36 -2.58 -1.30 -14.40
C ASN A 36 -1.56 -0.17 -14.48
N LYS A 37 -0.65 -0.24 -15.46
CA LYS A 37 0.39 0.75 -15.67
C LYS A 37 -0.18 2.15 -15.92
N GLN A 38 -1.37 2.25 -16.52
CA GLN A 38 -2.05 3.51 -16.77
C GLN A 38 -2.44 4.21 -15.46
N ILE A 39 -2.98 3.47 -14.49
CA ILE A 39 -3.34 4.00 -13.17
C ILE A 39 -2.10 4.53 -12.44
N VAL A 40 -0.99 3.78 -12.49
CA VAL A 40 0.28 4.22 -11.86
C VAL A 40 0.81 5.50 -12.53
N LYS A 41 0.68 5.60 -13.85
CA LYS A 41 1.10 6.78 -14.62
C LYS A 41 0.26 8.01 -14.24
N GLU A 42 -1.06 7.87 -14.24
CA GLU A 42 -1.99 8.94 -13.86
C GLU A 42 -1.74 9.41 -12.42
N GLY A 43 -1.50 8.49 -11.49
CA GLY A 43 -1.13 8.84 -10.12
C GLY A 43 0.16 9.65 -10.04
N LYS A 44 1.19 9.27 -10.79
CA LYS A 44 2.47 10.01 -10.85
C LYS A 44 2.27 11.43 -11.42
N GLU A 45 1.46 11.56 -12.47
CA GLU A 45 1.14 12.85 -13.08
C GLU A 45 0.39 13.76 -12.11
N LEU A 46 -0.64 13.24 -11.43
CA LEU A 46 -1.42 13.96 -10.42
C LEU A 46 -0.53 14.48 -9.28
N ILE A 47 0.36 13.65 -8.76
CA ILE A 47 1.27 14.03 -7.69
C ILE A 47 2.22 15.14 -8.14
N ARG A 48 2.79 15.01 -9.34
CA ARG A 48 3.71 16.01 -9.89
C ARG A 48 3.04 17.38 -10.06
N GLU A 49 1.76 17.40 -10.42
CA GLU A 49 1.03 18.65 -10.68
C GLU A 49 0.51 19.32 -9.41
N ARG A 50 0.15 18.55 -8.37
CA ARG A 50 -0.64 19.06 -7.24
C ARG A 50 0.06 18.99 -5.88
N TYR A 51 1.17 18.27 -5.78
CA TYR A 51 1.83 17.99 -4.51
C TYR A 51 3.28 18.48 -4.51
N HIS A 52 3.87 18.50 -3.31
CA HIS A 52 5.27 18.86 -3.15
C HIS A 52 6.18 17.83 -3.82
N LYS A 53 7.32 18.27 -4.40
CA LYS A 53 8.27 17.45 -5.18
C LYS A 53 8.82 16.20 -4.46
N ASP A 54 8.82 16.23 -3.13
CA ASP A 54 9.29 15.11 -2.29
C ASP A 54 8.21 14.05 -2.05
N PHE A 55 6.96 14.34 -2.41
CA PHE A 55 5.87 13.37 -2.46
C PHE A 55 5.94 12.67 -3.82
N VAL A 56 6.11 11.36 -3.83
CA VAL A 56 6.31 10.58 -5.05
C VAL A 56 5.53 9.28 -5.00
N ILE A 57 5.10 8.80 -6.17
CA ILE A 57 4.66 7.41 -6.35
C ILE A 57 5.84 6.56 -6.79
N ASP A 58 6.10 5.50 -6.05
CA ASP A 58 7.01 4.43 -6.44
C ASP A 58 6.24 3.15 -6.78
N ASN A 59 6.87 2.23 -7.50
CA ASN A 59 6.27 0.95 -7.87
C ASN A 59 7.31 -0.18 -7.73
N ASP A 60 6.98 -1.16 -6.89
CA ASP A 60 7.70 -2.42 -6.78
C ASP A 60 6.77 -3.57 -7.18
N ASN A 61 7.01 -4.15 -8.36
CA ASN A 61 6.32 -5.30 -8.93
C ASN A 61 4.78 -5.17 -9.01
N HIS A 62 4.11 -5.40 -7.88
CA HIS A 62 2.65 -5.46 -7.72
C HIS A 62 2.11 -4.44 -6.71
N TRP A 63 2.96 -3.57 -6.18
CA TRP A 63 2.61 -2.55 -5.20
C TRP A 63 2.84 -1.17 -5.77
N MET A 64 1.93 -0.26 -5.47
CA MET A 64 2.13 1.17 -5.64
C MET A 64 2.39 1.78 -4.27
N PHE A 65 3.46 2.53 -4.13
CA PHE A 65 3.83 3.18 -2.88
C PHE A 65 3.67 4.67 -2.99
N GLU A 66 3.05 5.28 -1.99
CA GLU A 66 3.12 6.72 -1.77
C GLU A 66 4.26 6.98 -0.80
N CYS A 67 5.21 7.82 -1.23
CA CYS A 67 6.45 8.04 -0.51
C CYS A 67 6.66 9.52 -0.24
N TRP A 68 7.31 9.82 0.89
CA TRP A 68 7.80 11.16 1.24
C TRP A 68 9.27 11.09 1.61
N LYS A 69 10.11 11.87 0.91
CA LYS A 69 11.57 11.94 1.18
C LYS A 69 12.22 10.54 1.30
N GLY A 70 11.86 9.64 0.37
CA GLY A 70 12.40 8.28 0.33
C GLY A 70 11.80 7.30 1.35
N ARG A 71 10.74 7.67 2.08
CA ARG A 71 10.04 6.78 3.02
C ARG A 71 8.66 6.43 2.50
N VAL A 72 8.31 5.15 2.50
CA VAL A 72 6.96 4.67 2.20
C VAL A 72 6.01 5.11 3.32
N ILE A 73 4.94 5.82 2.96
CA ILE A 73 3.85 6.19 3.87
C ILE A 73 2.69 5.22 3.68
N TYR A 74 2.28 4.99 2.43
CA TYR A 74 1.19 4.09 2.08
C TYR A 74 1.63 3.07 1.03
N ALA A 75 1.08 1.87 1.16
CA ALA A 75 1.25 0.79 0.21
C ALA A 75 -0.12 0.38 -0.32
N LEU A 76 -0.30 0.48 -1.63
CA LEU A 76 -1.54 0.25 -2.34
C LEU A 76 -1.39 -1.05 -3.16
N PRO A 77 -2.00 -2.15 -2.71
CA PRO A 77 -1.97 -3.40 -3.44
C PRO A 77 -3.15 -3.56 -4.37
N CYS A 78 -3.04 -4.51 -5.29
CA CYS A 78 -4.18 -5.10 -5.99
C CYS A 78 -4.15 -6.61 -5.78
N TRP A 79 -5.30 -7.20 -5.43
CA TRP A 79 -5.42 -8.63 -5.12
C TRP A 79 -6.46 -9.28 -6.01
N LYS A 80 -6.26 -10.57 -6.29
CA LYS A 80 -7.26 -11.43 -6.89
C LYS A 80 -7.29 -12.78 -6.17
N PRO A 81 -8.44 -13.49 -6.18
CA PRO A 81 -8.49 -14.84 -5.64
C PRO A 81 -7.38 -15.73 -6.25
N ALA A 82 -6.69 -16.48 -5.41
CA ALA A 82 -5.90 -17.60 -5.89
C ALA A 82 -6.89 -18.65 -6.42
N LYS A 83 -6.67 -19.18 -7.63
CA LYS A 83 -7.48 -20.28 -8.14
C LYS A 83 -7.36 -21.43 -7.12
N LYS A 84 -8.49 -22.04 -6.73
CA LYS A 84 -8.43 -23.33 -6.03
C LYS A 84 -7.68 -24.29 -6.96
N GLN A 85 -6.63 -24.93 -6.43
CA GLN A 85 -6.10 -26.15 -7.04
C GLN A 85 -7.18 -27.23 -6.95
#